data_AF-A0A1W9N1E0-F1
#
_entry.id   AF-A0A1W9N1E0-F1
#
_cell.length_a   1.000
_cell.length_b   1.000
_cell.length_c   1.000
_cell.angle_alpha   90.00
_cell.angle_beta   90.00
_cell.angle_gamma   90.00
#
_symmetry.space_group_name_H-M   'P 1'
#
loop_
_entity.id
_entity.type
_entity.pdbx_description
1 polymer ?
#
loop_
_entity_poly.entity_id
_entity_poly.type
_entity_poly.pdbx_seq_one_letter_code
_entity_poly.pdbx_strand_id
1 'polypeptide(L)'
;MFGRKPVHPGEVLREDVIKPLDMTIKEAARRLKVSRQSLSDLLHCKVSMTPEMAIRIARATKTTPESWLNMQIKLDIWTAGQLPDEIEEFDKMVA
;
A
#
# COMPACT_ATOMS: atom_id res chain seq x y z
N MET A 1 -6.75 6.84 19.72
CA MET A 1 -7.32 5.47 19.58
C MET A 1 -7.34 5.11 18.10
N PHE A 2 -6.52 4.15 17.69
CA PHE A 2 -6.44 3.74 16.29
C PHE A 2 -7.74 3.00 15.91
N GLY A 3 -8.47 3.51 14.91
CA GLY A 3 -9.76 2.94 14.48
C GLY A 3 -9.64 1.54 13.86
N ARG A 4 -10.62 1.14 13.04
CA ARG A 4 -10.55 -0.14 12.31
C ARG A 4 -9.26 -0.25 11.48
N LYS A 5 -8.66 -1.45 11.45
CA LYS A 5 -7.47 -1.75 10.64
C LYS A 5 -7.66 -1.31 9.17
N PRO A 6 -6.80 -0.43 8.63
CA PRO A 6 -6.82 -0.05 7.23
C PRO A 6 -6.54 -1.25 6.31
N VAL A 7 -7.10 -1.22 5.10
CA VAL A 7 -6.90 -2.28 4.11
C VAL A 7 -5.55 -2.08 3.42
N HIS A 8 -4.83 -3.18 3.19
CA HIS A 8 -3.56 -3.16 2.47
C HIS A 8 -3.78 -2.78 1.00
N PRO A 9 -3.00 -1.85 0.42
CA PRO A 9 -3.21 -1.40 -0.96
C PRO A 9 -3.04 -2.52 -1.99
N GLY A 10 -2.22 -3.53 -1.71
CA GLY A 10 -2.10 -4.72 -2.54
C GLY A 10 -3.36 -5.58 -2.59
N GLU A 11 -4.17 -5.59 -1.52
CA GLU A 11 -5.48 -6.27 -1.51
C GLU A 11 -6.46 -5.54 -2.42
N VAL A 12 -6.54 -4.21 -2.30
CA VAL A 12 -7.37 -3.36 -3.17
C VAL A 12 -6.95 -3.50 -4.63
N LEU A 13 -5.65 -3.50 -4.94
CA LEU A 13 -5.18 -3.73 -6.31
C LEU A 13 -5.61 -5.10 -6.84
N ARG A 14 -5.60 -6.13 -6.00
CA ARG A 14 -6.01 -7.49 -6.39
C ARG A 14 -7.52 -7.56 -6.66
N GLU A 15 -8.32 -7.09 -5.71
CA GLU A 15 -9.78 -7.24 -5.71
C GLU A 15 -10.47 -6.27 -6.68
N ASP A 16 -10.00 -5.02 -6.75
CA ASP A 16 -10.73 -3.94 -7.44
C ASP A 16 -10.15 -3.62 -8.82
N VAL A 17 -8.95 -4.11 -9.15
CA VAL A 17 -8.29 -3.84 -10.44
C VAL A 17 -7.97 -5.14 -11.19
N ILE A 18 -7.23 -6.06 -10.57
CA ILE A 18 -6.73 -7.24 -11.31
C ILE A 18 -7.85 -8.25 -11.59
N LYS A 19 -8.65 -8.61 -10.59
CA LYS A 19 -9.76 -9.56 -10.76
C LYS A 19 -10.83 -9.05 -11.75
N PRO A 20 -11.32 -7.78 -11.68
CA PRO A 20 -12.34 -7.31 -12.61
C PRO A 20 -11.87 -7.19 -14.06
N LEU A 21 -10.54 -7.05 -14.26
CA LEU A 21 -9.93 -7.04 -15.59
C LEU A 21 -9.54 -8.44 -16.10
N ASP A 22 -9.83 -9.50 -15.33
CA ASP A 22 -9.46 -10.90 -15.62
C ASP A 22 -7.96 -11.05 -15.98
N MET A 23 -7.11 -10.28 -15.31
CA MET A 23 -5.68 -10.28 -15.58
C MET A 23 -4.95 -11.29 -14.72
N THR A 24 -4.09 -12.10 -15.37
CA THR A 24 -3.12 -12.90 -14.63
C THR A 24 -2.06 -12.01 -13.97
N ILE A 25 -1.48 -12.46 -12.85
CA ILE A 25 -0.35 -11.76 -12.20
C ILE A 25 0.83 -11.57 -13.17
N LYS A 26 1.06 -12.54 -14.07
CA LYS A 26 2.11 -12.46 -15.10
C LYS A 26 1.87 -11.29 -16.06
N GLU A 27 0.63 -11.16 -16.54
CA GLU A 27 0.27 -10.08 -17.45
C GLU A 27 0.31 -8.71 -16.76
N ALA A 28 -0.22 -8.61 -15.55
CA ALA A 28 -0.17 -7.38 -14.76
C ALA A 28 1.29 -6.95 -14.47
N ALA A 29 2.16 -7.88 -14.08
CA ALA A 29 3.57 -7.59 -13.81
C ALA A 29 4.30 -7.09 -15.08
N ARG A 30 4.01 -7.71 -16.24
CA ARG A 30 4.54 -7.27 -17.53
C ARG A 30 4.10 -5.84 -17.87
N ARG A 31 2.82 -5.50 -17.70
CA ARG A 31 2.29 -4.14 -17.95
C ARG A 31 2.89 -3.10 -17.00
N LEU A 32 3.04 -3.46 -15.72
CA LEU A 32 3.66 -2.60 -14.70
C LEU A 32 5.19 -2.52 -14.82
N LYS A 33 5.81 -3.35 -15.67
CA LYS A 33 7.26 -3.48 -15.84
C LYS A 33 7.98 -3.79 -14.52
N VAL A 34 7.45 -4.74 -13.77
CA VAL A 34 8.01 -5.24 -12.49
C VAL A 34 8.17 -6.75 -12.53
N SER A 35 8.91 -7.32 -11.58
CA SER A 35 8.99 -8.78 -11.47
C SER A 35 7.63 -9.37 -11.07
N ARG A 36 7.31 -10.56 -11.59
CA ARG A 36 6.10 -11.30 -11.19
C ARG A 36 6.09 -11.57 -9.68
N GLN A 37 7.26 -11.85 -9.10
CA GLN A 37 7.39 -12.14 -7.67
C GLN A 37 7.03 -10.90 -6.84
N SER A 38 7.63 -9.75 -7.16
CA SER A 38 7.35 -8.48 -6.46
C SER A 38 5.88 -8.11 -6.51
N LEU A 39 5.23 -8.24 -7.68
CA LEU A 39 3.79 -8.00 -7.78
C LEU A 39 3.00 -9.03 -6.97
N SER A 40 3.34 -10.32 -7.06
CA SER A 40 2.67 -11.36 -6.29
C SER A 40 2.75 -11.11 -4.79
N ASP A 41 3.91 -10.72 -4.27
CA ASP A 41 4.08 -10.45 -2.85
C ASP A 41 3.25 -9.25 -2.39
N LEU A 42 3.17 -8.20 -3.22
CA LEU A 42 2.29 -7.06 -2.96
C LEU A 42 0.81 -7.48 -2.91
N LEU A 43 0.33 -8.22 -3.93
CA LEU A 43 -1.07 -8.66 -4.04
C LEU A 43 -1.52 -9.62 -2.94
N HIS A 44 -0.56 -10.29 -2.29
CA HIS A 44 -0.80 -11.15 -1.13
C HIS A 44 -0.43 -10.48 0.20
N CYS A 45 -0.24 -9.16 0.21
CA CYS A 45 0.02 -8.36 1.40
C CYS A 45 1.28 -8.78 2.18
N LYS A 46 2.28 -9.34 1.48
CA LYS A 46 3.55 -9.78 2.06
C LYS A 46 4.60 -8.68 2.12
N VAL A 47 4.48 -7.66 1.26
CA VAL A 47 5.36 -6.50 1.22
C VAL A 47 4.52 -5.23 1.11
N SER A 48 5.03 -4.15 1.71
CA SER A 48 4.43 -2.83 1.63
C SER A 48 4.48 -2.25 0.21
N MET A 49 3.51 -1.41 -0.13
CA MET A 49 3.55 -0.59 -1.34
C MET A 49 4.71 0.39 -1.29
N THR A 50 5.65 0.29 -2.23
CA THR A 50 6.72 1.27 -2.40
C THR A 50 6.27 2.46 -3.26
N PRO A 51 6.91 3.64 -3.15
CA PRO A 51 6.61 4.77 -4.02
C PRO A 51 6.76 4.46 -5.51
N GLU A 52 7.78 3.69 -5.88
CA GLU A 52 7.99 3.28 -7.27
C GLU A 52 6.81 2.43 -7.80
N MET A 53 6.35 1.46 -6.99
CA MET A 53 5.21 0.63 -7.36
C MET A 53 3.91 1.45 -7.45
N ALA A 54 3.69 2.37 -6.51
CA ALA A 54 2.54 3.28 -6.53
C ALA A 54 2.52 4.14 -7.81
N ILE A 55 3.66 4.67 -8.26
CA ILE A 55 3.77 5.41 -9.53
C ILE A 55 3.40 4.52 -10.72
N ARG A 56 3.90 3.28 -10.76
CA ARG A 56 3.62 2.33 -11.84
C ARG A 56 2.14 1.98 -11.92
N ILE A 57 1.53 1.68 -10.78
CA ILE A 57 0.09 1.37 -10.69
C ILE A 57 -0.74 2.59 -11.10
N ALA A 58 -0.46 3.76 -10.54
CA ALA A 58 -1.18 4.99 -10.85
C ALA A 58 -1.23 5.30 -12.35
N ARG A 59 -0.09 5.14 -13.04
CA ARG A 59 -0.01 5.28 -14.51
C ARG A 59 -0.86 4.24 -15.24
N ALA A 60 -0.89 3.00 -14.76
CA ALA A 60 -1.67 1.91 -15.39
C ALA A 60 -3.19 2.05 -15.15
N THR A 61 -3.59 2.60 -13.99
CA THR A 61 -5.00 2.72 -13.57
C THR A 61 -5.59 4.11 -13.80
N LYS A 62 -4.79 5.07 -14.29
CA LYS A 62 -5.17 6.50 -14.42
C LYS A 62 -5.62 7.11 -13.08
N THR A 63 -4.93 6.76 -12.00
CA THR A 63 -5.14 7.32 -10.65
C THR A 63 -3.90 8.11 -10.20
N THR A 64 -3.84 8.52 -8.93
CA THR A 64 -2.66 9.19 -8.38
C THR A 64 -1.80 8.24 -7.54
N PRO A 65 -0.45 8.38 -7.53
CA PRO A 65 0.43 7.61 -6.65
C PRO A 65 0.10 7.80 -5.18
N GLU A 66 -0.27 9.02 -4.78
CA GLU A 66 -0.62 9.40 -3.41
C GLU A 66 -1.85 8.62 -2.91
N SER A 67 -2.82 8.34 -3.79
CA SER A 67 -3.99 7.52 -3.42
C SER A 67 -3.56 6.15 -2.90
N TRP A 68 -2.58 5.52 -3.55
CA TRP A 68 -2.05 4.20 -3.17
C TRP A 68 -1.13 4.28 -1.96
N LEU A 69 -0.23 5.27 -1.91
CA LEU A 69 0.69 5.45 -0.79
C LEU A 69 -0.02 5.82 0.50
N ASN A 70 -1.05 6.66 0.44
CA ASN A 70 -1.81 7.05 1.63
C ASN A 70 -2.51 5.85 2.28
N MET A 71 -2.88 4.83 1.51
CA MET A 71 -3.39 3.58 2.08
C MET A 71 -2.31 2.83 2.86
N GLN A 72 -1.11 2.74 2.30
CA GLN A 72 0.03 2.12 2.97
C GLN A 72 0.40 2.89 4.25
N ILE A 73 0.51 4.22 4.17
CA ILE A 73 0.82 5.08 5.31
C ILE A 73 -0.19 4.88 6.44
N LYS A 74 -1.50 4.85 6.11
CA LYS A 74 -2.54 4.59 7.12
C LYS A 74 -2.36 3.23 7.78
N LEU A 75 -2.08 2.18 6.99
CA LEU A 75 -1.84 0.84 7.52
C LEU A 75 -0.58 0.79 8.40
N ASP A 76 0.50 1.43 7.98
CA ASP A 76 1.77 1.46 8.70
C ASP A 76 1.60 2.19 10.04
N ILE A 77 0.94 3.36 10.04
CA ILE A 77 0.61 4.12 11.26
C ILE A 77 -0.29 3.29 12.17
N TRP A 78 -1.34 2.66 11.63
CA TRP A 78 -2.22 1.83 12.44
C TRP A 78 -1.48 0.67 13.10
N THR A 79 -0.58 0.02 12.35
CA THR A 79 0.20 -1.13 12.82
C THR A 79 1.22 -0.70 13.88
N ALA A 80 1.96 0.38 13.63
CA ALA A 80 2.92 0.94 14.58
C ALA A 80 2.23 1.50 15.83
N GLY A 81 1.02 2.04 15.69
CA GLY A 81 0.19 2.49 16.80
C GLY A 81 -0.33 1.39 17.72
N GLN A 82 -0.13 0.11 17.37
CA GLN A 82 -0.43 -0.99 18.30
C GLN A 82 0.74 -1.29 19.26
N LEU A 83 1.86 -0.56 19.15
CA LEU A 83 2.99 -0.69 20.07
C LEU A 83 2.62 -0.15 21.47
N PRO A 84 3.25 -0.66 22.54
CA PRO A 84 3.06 -0.13 23.89
C PRO A 84 3.44 1.35 23.98
N ASP A 85 2.64 2.13 24.73
CA ASP A 85 2.90 3.55 24.97
C ASP A 85 4.05 3.71 25.99
N GLU A 86 5.29 3.64 25.50
CA GLU A 86 6.52 3.90 26.27
C GLU A 86 7.24 5.16 25.74
N ILE A 87 6.48 6.22 25.46
CA ILE A 87 7.01 7.45 24.85
C ILE A 87 6.78 8.63 25.79
N GLU A 88 7.84 9.38 26.08
CA GLU A 88 7.77 10.64 26.81
C GLU A 88 7.43 11.79 25.87
N GLU A 89 6.52 12.67 26.29
CA GLU A 89 6.17 13.87 25.53
C GLU A 89 7.33 14.88 25.53
N PHE A 90 7.62 15.50 24.39
CA PHE A 90 8.58 16.60 24.36
C PHE A 90 7.95 17.87 24.96
N ASP A 91 8.61 18.46 25.95
CA ASP A 91 8.18 19.74 26.55
C ASP A 91 8.16 20.86 25.49
N LYS A 92 6.93 21.26 25.14
CA LYS A 92 6.53 22.36 24.22
C LYS A 92 7.30 22.44 22.90
N MET A 93 6.64 22.02 21.82
CA MET A 93 7.00 22.44 20.46
C MET A 93 7.01 23.98 20.38
N VAL A 94 8.16 24.56 20.07
CA VAL A 94 8.29 26.00 19.81
C VAL A 94 7.44 26.32 18.57
N ALA A 95 6.50 27.25 18.75
CA ALA A 95 5.57 27.72 17.73
C ALA A 95 6.28 28.47 16.59
#